data_AF-A0A934F8N0-F1
#
_entry.id   AF-A0A934F8N0-F1
#
_cell.length_a   1.000
_cell.length_b   1.000
_cell.length_c   1.000
_cell.angle_alpha   90.00
_cell.angle_beta   90.00
_cell.angle_gamma   90.00
#
_symmetry.space_group_name_H-M   'P 1'
#
loop_
_entity.id
_entity.type
_entity.pdbx_description
1 polymer ?
#
loop_
_entity_poly.entity_id
_entity_poly.type
_entity_poly.pdbx_seq_one_letter_code
_entity_poly.pdbx_strand_id
1 'polypeptide(L)'
;MLDTYGKDLLRSGIIEAKAGRKDTARRYLDRAIYSLSDHDELAEAWFWMAQVTDDPKEKRSAVENCLAHDLQHARARKLLAILDGKLKEDELVDADHLPPAPEGLRAVNAERFMCPKCGGRMAFAPDGQSLVCDYCTRHQAVGFSRAPANEKDFVTAMATMRGHGKPLNQQVFHCEGCGSEFLLPPKQISANCLYCGSPHVVNWEDTKDLLAPDAVVTHQFSKRQAVKLLVNWVEGNHIQPEKRVEMPRGLYLPLWTFDLGGEIEYTGEVYEDEDNPFHGRSSQRRVKRVTDNYPVLINDLALPASRKLSAVFLRLIPTFDLSASKPYDPRFLADWTAEVYDIPLAEASLDARAQAYARYKEELPQRLAPMRIIHSSSAKMAVESFKLVLVPVWMTELSFGGRAHLLLINGQNGVTVSDLPQQKEKKSRLMDWLGDLLEG
;
A
#
# COMPACT_ATOMS: atom_id res chain seq x y z
N MET A 1 31.58 5.59 -30.53
CA MET A 1 31.55 4.83 -31.81
C MET A 1 31.04 3.41 -31.58
N LEU A 2 31.52 2.69 -30.55
CA LEU A 2 30.99 1.37 -30.17
C LEU A 2 29.53 1.43 -29.65
N ASP A 3 29.22 2.41 -28.80
CA ASP A 3 27.87 2.61 -28.23
C ASP A 3 26.78 2.84 -29.30
N THR A 4 27.10 3.63 -30.33
CA THR A 4 26.21 3.91 -31.46
C THR A 4 25.90 2.65 -32.28
N TYR A 5 26.92 1.80 -32.49
CA TYR A 5 26.77 0.52 -33.17
C TYR A 5 25.93 -0.49 -32.36
N GLY A 6 26.10 -0.52 -31.03
CA GLY A 6 25.27 -1.33 -30.13
C GLY A 6 23.78 -0.98 -30.21
N LYS A 7 23.47 0.33 -30.22
CA LYS A 7 22.08 0.83 -30.36
C LYS A 7 21.45 0.45 -31.70
N ASP A 8 22.21 0.51 -32.79
CA ASP A 8 21.73 0.10 -34.11
C ASP A 8 21.45 -1.40 -34.19
N LEU A 9 22.30 -2.22 -33.54
CA LEU A 9 22.08 -3.67 -33.41
C LEU A 9 20.83 -3.97 -32.58
N LEU A 10 20.65 -3.30 -31.45
CA LEU A 10 19.44 -3.43 -30.61
C LEU A 10 18.19 -3.10 -31.43
N ARG A 11 18.19 -1.95 -32.10
CA ARG A 11 17.07 -1.51 -32.94
C ARG A 11 16.76 -2.53 -34.04
N SER A 12 17.79 -3.05 -34.70
CA SER A 12 17.64 -4.08 -35.74
C SER A 12 17.07 -5.37 -35.16
N GLY A 13 17.58 -5.83 -34.02
CA GLY A 13 17.08 -7.01 -33.32
C GLY A 13 15.60 -6.90 -32.94
N ILE A 14 15.17 -5.74 -32.45
CA ILE A 14 13.77 -5.45 -32.10
C ILE A 14 12.87 -5.50 -33.35
N ILE A 15 13.31 -4.92 -34.47
CA ILE A 15 12.55 -4.94 -35.73
C ILE A 15 12.36 -6.38 -36.21
N GLU A 16 13.44 -7.17 -36.20
CA GLU A 16 13.40 -8.58 -36.60
C GLU A 16 12.51 -9.43 -35.67
N ALA A 17 12.55 -9.17 -34.36
CA ALA A 17 11.70 -9.83 -33.38
C ALA A 17 10.22 -9.54 -33.64
N LYS A 18 9.87 -8.27 -33.86
CA LYS A 18 8.50 -7.85 -34.21
C LYS A 18 8.03 -8.42 -35.56
N ALA A 19 8.95 -8.66 -36.49
CA ALA A 19 8.66 -9.30 -37.77
C ALA A 19 8.55 -10.85 -37.67
N GLY A 20 8.75 -11.44 -36.49
CA GLY A 20 8.68 -12.89 -36.26
C GLY A 20 9.93 -13.66 -36.72
N ARG A 21 10.99 -12.98 -37.16
CA ARG A 21 12.25 -13.59 -37.62
C ARG A 21 13.18 -13.86 -36.43
N LYS A 22 12.79 -14.83 -35.60
CA LYS A 22 13.44 -15.14 -34.29
C LYS A 22 14.95 -15.40 -34.38
N ASP A 23 15.40 -16.22 -35.33
CA ASP A 23 16.83 -16.56 -35.46
C ASP A 23 17.69 -15.34 -35.81
N THR A 24 17.18 -14.49 -36.71
CA THR A 24 17.86 -13.25 -37.11
C THR A 24 17.86 -12.26 -35.97
N ALA A 25 16.73 -12.10 -35.28
CA ALA A 25 16.61 -11.26 -34.09
C ALA A 25 17.59 -11.69 -32.99
N ARG A 26 17.67 -12.99 -32.67
CA ARG A 26 18.59 -13.53 -31.66
C ARG A 26 20.04 -13.16 -31.95
N ARG A 27 20.48 -13.25 -33.22
CA ARG A 27 21.86 -12.87 -33.61
C ARG A 27 22.14 -11.39 -33.43
N TYR A 28 21.19 -10.52 -33.76
CA TYR A 28 21.34 -9.07 -33.56
C TYR A 28 21.35 -8.71 -32.09
N LEU A 29 20.43 -9.27 -31.29
CA LEU A 29 20.31 -9.02 -29.86
C LEU A 29 21.53 -9.53 -29.09
N ASP A 30 22.04 -10.71 -29.41
CA ASP A 30 23.26 -11.27 -28.79
C ASP A 30 24.45 -10.32 -28.99
N ARG A 31 24.67 -9.84 -30.22
CA ARG A 31 25.72 -8.85 -30.51
C ARG A 31 25.48 -7.51 -29.82
N ALA A 32 24.23 -7.08 -29.71
CA ALA A 32 23.87 -5.85 -29.02
C ALA A 32 24.27 -5.94 -27.54
N ILE A 33 23.95 -7.04 -26.86
CA ILE A 33 24.28 -7.26 -25.44
C ILE A 33 25.79 -7.12 -25.17
N TYR A 34 26.64 -7.62 -26.06
CA TYR A 34 28.10 -7.47 -25.90
C TYR A 34 28.64 -6.06 -26.23
N SER A 35 27.85 -5.25 -26.93
CA SER A 35 28.30 -3.95 -27.46
C SER A 35 27.75 -2.76 -26.67
N LEU A 36 26.66 -2.95 -25.94
CA LEU A 36 25.99 -1.93 -25.14
C LEU A 36 26.68 -1.77 -23.78
N SER A 37 26.73 -0.54 -23.29
CA SER A 37 27.20 -0.21 -21.94
C SER A 37 26.13 0.41 -21.05
N ASP A 38 25.05 0.90 -21.65
CA ASP A 38 23.94 1.51 -20.94
C ASP A 38 23.00 0.43 -20.37
N HIS A 39 22.63 0.56 -19.10
CA HIS A 39 21.83 -0.44 -18.40
C HIS A 39 20.39 -0.51 -18.91
N ASP A 40 19.77 0.61 -19.30
CA ASP A 40 18.40 0.62 -19.82
C ASP A 40 18.35 -0.08 -21.19
N GLU A 41 19.35 0.17 -22.03
CA GLU A 41 19.48 -0.49 -23.34
C GLU A 41 19.80 -1.98 -23.21
N LEU A 42 20.63 -2.37 -22.24
CA LEU A 42 20.89 -3.77 -21.92
C LEU A 42 19.64 -4.49 -21.42
N ALA A 43 18.86 -3.85 -20.55
CA ALA A 43 17.59 -4.38 -20.07
C ALA A 43 16.61 -4.64 -21.24
N GLU A 44 16.48 -3.68 -22.16
CA GLU A 44 15.67 -3.85 -23.37
C GLU A 44 16.18 -5.01 -24.25
N ALA A 45 17.50 -5.10 -24.47
CA ALA A 45 18.09 -6.17 -25.27
C ALA A 45 17.77 -7.56 -24.71
N TRP A 46 17.90 -7.72 -23.39
CA TRP A 46 17.56 -8.97 -22.69
C TRP A 46 16.07 -9.26 -22.69
N PHE A 47 15.21 -8.25 -22.53
CA PHE A 47 13.77 -8.44 -22.63
C PHE A 47 13.37 -8.98 -24.01
N TRP A 48 13.89 -8.38 -25.09
CA TRP A 48 13.62 -8.85 -26.44
C TRP A 48 14.26 -10.21 -26.73
N MET A 49 15.40 -10.53 -26.13
CA MET A 49 16.00 -11.87 -26.18
C MET A 49 15.03 -12.91 -25.60
N ALA A 50 14.37 -12.60 -24.49
CA ALA A 50 13.35 -13.48 -23.90
C ALA A 50 12.13 -13.68 -24.82
N GLN A 51 11.71 -12.65 -25.57
CA GLN A 51 10.56 -12.74 -26.50
C GLN A 51 10.82 -13.67 -27.69
N VAL A 52 12.07 -13.74 -28.16
CA VAL A 52 12.45 -14.55 -29.34
C VAL A 52 12.93 -15.96 -29.00
N THR A 53 13.01 -16.27 -27.70
CA THR A 53 13.49 -17.56 -27.19
C THR A 53 12.30 -18.47 -26.88
N ASP A 54 12.35 -19.71 -27.39
CA ASP A 54 11.27 -20.70 -27.20
C ASP A 54 11.51 -21.62 -25.99
N ASP A 55 12.77 -21.88 -25.63
CA ASP A 55 13.09 -22.69 -24.45
C ASP A 55 12.72 -21.95 -23.15
N PRO A 56 11.92 -22.55 -22.25
CA PRO A 56 11.49 -21.89 -21.01
C PRO A 56 12.63 -21.52 -20.07
N LYS A 57 13.73 -22.29 -20.03
CA LYS A 57 14.87 -22.02 -19.14
C LYS A 57 15.69 -20.84 -19.67
N GLU A 58 16.00 -20.84 -20.97
CA GLU A 58 16.67 -19.71 -21.61
C GLU A 58 15.82 -18.44 -21.53
N LYS A 59 14.49 -18.55 -21.72
CA LYS A 59 13.56 -17.43 -21.55
C LYS A 59 13.60 -16.88 -20.14
N ARG A 60 13.54 -17.74 -19.11
CA ARG A 60 13.67 -17.32 -17.71
C ARG A 60 14.98 -16.60 -17.45
N SER A 61 16.10 -17.17 -17.90
CA SER A 61 17.43 -16.55 -17.73
C SER A 61 17.52 -15.17 -18.40
N ALA A 62 16.97 -15.02 -19.61
CA ALA A 62 16.94 -13.73 -20.29
C ALA A 62 16.08 -12.69 -19.54
N VAL A 63 14.96 -13.10 -18.94
CA VAL A 63 14.13 -12.23 -18.10
C VAL A 63 14.85 -11.84 -16.81
N GLU A 64 15.51 -12.79 -16.14
CA GLU A 64 16.30 -12.52 -14.93
C GLU A 64 17.47 -11.57 -15.24
N ASN A 65 18.15 -11.73 -16.38
CA ASN A 65 19.18 -10.80 -16.84
C ASN A 65 18.62 -9.41 -17.14
N CYS A 66 17.44 -9.31 -17.77
CA CYS A 66 16.74 -8.03 -17.96
C CYS A 66 16.52 -7.32 -16.62
N LEU A 67 15.98 -8.03 -15.62
CA LEU A 67 15.71 -7.49 -14.29
C LEU A 67 16.99 -7.18 -13.49
N ALA A 68 18.10 -7.85 -13.78
CA ALA A 68 19.39 -7.52 -13.18
C ALA A 68 19.94 -6.17 -13.66
N HIS A 69 19.55 -5.71 -14.85
CA HIS A 69 19.89 -4.38 -15.37
C HIS A 69 18.85 -3.32 -14.97
N ASP A 70 17.56 -3.65 -15.04
CA ASP A 70 16.44 -2.78 -14.63
C ASP A 70 15.42 -3.58 -13.80
N LEU A 71 15.50 -3.44 -12.48
CA LEU A 71 14.58 -4.08 -11.52
C LEU A 71 13.12 -3.61 -11.69
N GLN A 72 12.91 -2.44 -12.28
CA GLN A 72 11.59 -1.81 -12.45
C GLN A 72 11.00 -2.11 -13.84
N HIS A 73 11.67 -2.91 -14.68
CA HIS A 73 11.20 -3.23 -16.03
C HIS A 73 9.86 -4.01 -16.01
N ALA A 74 8.75 -3.27 -16.15
CA ALA A 74 7.40 -3.78 -15.93
C ALA A 74 7.05 -5.00 -16.81
N ARG A 75 7.46 -5.00 -18.09
CA ARG A 75 7.20 -6.11 -19.01
C ARG A 75 7.95 -7.39 -18.62
N ALA A 76 9.15 -7.25 -18.05
CA ALA A 76 9.95 -8.38 -17.60
C ALA A 76 9.41 -8.96 -16.29
N ARG A 77 9.02 -8.10 -15.32
CA ARG A 77 8.34 -8.53 -14.08
C ARG A 77 7.06 -9.31 -14.37
N LYS A 78 6.23 -8.78 -15.28
CA LYS A 78 5.01 -9.47 -15.74
C LYS A 78 5.33 -10.82 -16.36
N LEU A 79 6.31 -10.90 -17.26
CA LEU A 79 6.71 -12.15 -17.90
C LEU A 79 7.26 -13.16 -16.87
N LEU A 80 8.07 -12.72 -15.91
CA LEU A 80 8.56 -13.58 -14.84
C LEU A 80 7.42 -14.12 -13.99
N ALA A 81 6.42 -13.29 -13.65
CA ALA A 81 5.25 -13.71 -12.89
C ALA A 81 4.43 -14.78 -13.64
N ILE A 82 4.33 -14.68 -14.96
CA ILE A 82 3.70 -15.70 -15.81
C ILE A 82 4.52 -17.00 -15.78
N LEU A 83 5.84 -16.91 -15.94
CA LEU A 83 6.74 -18.08 -15.89
C LEU A 83 6.74 -18.78 -14.53
N ASP A 84 6.57 -18.03 -13.44
CA ASP A 84 6.42 -18.54 -12.08
C ASP A 84 5.02 -19.13 -11.80
N GLY A 85 4.06 -18.97 -12.71
CA GLY A 85 2.66 -19.37 -12.51
C GLY A 85 1.89 -18.50 -11.51
N LYS A 86 2.46 -17.35 -11.11
CA LYS A 86 1.82 -16.37 -10.20
C LYS A 86 0.78 -15.50 -10.93
N LEU A 87 0.90 -15.38 -12.25
CA LEU A 87 0.00 -14.63 -13.10
C LEU A 87 -0.43 -15.51 -14.27
N LYS A 88 -1.73 -15.59 -14.55
CA LYS A 88 -2.24 -16.30 -15.71
C LYS A 88 -2.54 -15.33 -16.84
N GLU A 89 -2.35 -15.77 -18.08
CA GLU A 89 -2.58 -14.93 -19.26
C GLU A 89 -4.05 -14.52 -19.43
N ASP A 90 -5.01 -15.34 -18.98
CA ASP A 90 -6.45 -15.07 -19.03
C ASP A 90 -6.94 -14.08 -17.95
N GLU A 91 -6.11 -13.79 -16.94
CA GLU A 91 -6.41 -12.81 -15.88
C GLU A 91 -5.92 -11.40 -16.24
N LEU A 92 -5.21 -11.26 -17.36
CA LEU A 92 -4.65 -10.00 -17.82
C LEU A 92 -5.76 -9.05 -18.29
N VAL A 93 -5.72 -7.83 -17.79
CA VAL A 93 -6.66 -6.77 -18.19
C VAL A 93 -5.97 -5.61 -18.87
N ASP A 94 -6.72 -4.96 -19.76
CA ASP A 94 -6.34 -3.66 -20.32
C ASP A 94 -6.73 -2.57 -19.31
N ALA A 95 -5.73 -1.86 -18.79
CA ALA A 95 -5.93 -0.79 -17.82
C ALA A 95 -6.67 0.43 -18.42
N ASP A 96 -6.56 0.63 -19.74
CA ASP A 96 -7.23 1.73 -20.44
C ASP A 96 -8.71 1.39 -20.74
N HIS A 97 -9.07 0.11 -20.71
CA HIS A 97 -10.41 -0.40 -21.03
C HIS A 97 -10.88 -1.42 -20.00
N LEU A 98 -11.08 -0.96 -18.77
CA LEU A 98 -11.58 -1.82 -17.69
C LEU A 98 -13.05 -2.23 -17.93
N PRO A 99 -13.41 -3.49 -17.64
CA PRO A 99 -14.81 -3.91 -17.66
C PRO A 99 -15.61 -3.15 -16.60
N PRO A 100 -16.91 -2.91 -16.84
CA PRO A 100 -17.76 -2.23 -15.87
C PRO A 100 -17.83 -3.02 -14.56
N ALA A 101 -17.98 -2.30 -13.44
CA ALA A 101 -18.16 -2.93 -12.14
C ALA A 101 -19.41 -3.84 -12.17
N PRO A 102 -19.37 -5.03 -11.57
CA PRO A 102 -20.53 -5.91 -11.56
C PRO A 102 -21.73 -5.22 -10.91
N GLU A 103 -22.88 -5.18 -11.60
CA GLU A 103 -24.11 -4.62 -11.04
C GLU A 103 -24.90 -5.69 -10.27
N GLY A 104 -25.37 -5.37 -9.07
CA GLY A 104 -26.28 -6.21 -8.29
C GLY A 104 -25.67 -6.88 -7.05
N LEU A 105 -26.43 -7.83 -6.50
CA LEU A 105 -26.08 -8.57 -5.28
C LEU A 105 -25.01 -9.62 -5.59
N ARG A 106 -23.91 -9.57 -4.85
CA ARG A 106 -22.87 -10.59 -4.92
C ARG A 106 -23.02 -11.58 -3.78
N ALA A 107 -23.19 -12.86 -4.12
CA ALA A 107 -23.04 -13.93 -3.16
C ALA A 107 -21.56 -14.01 -2.73
N VAL A 108 -21.31 -13.98 -1.43
CA VAL A 108 -19.95 -14.12 -0.87
C VAL A 108 -19.89 -15.31 0.08
N ASN A 109 -18.74 -15.98 0.08
CA ASN A 109 -18.46 -17.04 1.04
C ASN A 109 -17.91 -16.42 2.33
N ALA A 110 -18.46 -16.80 3.48
CA ALA A 110 -18.08 -16.25 4.76
C ALA A 110 -17.85 -17.38 5.79
N GLU A 111 -16.66 -17.41 6.37
CA GLU A 111 -16.29 -18.37 7.40
C GLU A 111 -16.97 -18.02 8.73
N ARG A 112 -17.48 -19.04 9.42
CA ARG A 112 -18.22 -18.91 10.68
C ARG A 112 -17.38 -19.41 11.86
N PHE A 113 -17.29 -18.61 12.93
CA PHE A 113 -16.46 -18.97 14.10
C PHE A 113 -17.31 -19.37 15.32
N MET A 114 -17.41 -20.68 15.58
CA MET A 114 -18.21 -21.25 16.67
C MET A 114 -17.37 -22.13 17.60
N CYS A 115 -17.74 -22.13 18.88
CA CYS A 115 -17.05 -22.91 19.90
C CYS A 115 -17.33 -24.40 19.71
N PRO A 116 -16.30 -25.25 19.54
CA PRO A 116 -16.52 -26.68 19.33
C PRO A 116 -17.02 -27.42 20.57
N LYS A 117 -17.03 -26.78 21.75
CA LYS A 117 -17.50 -27.39 23.01
C LYS A 117 -19.00 -27.16 23.24
N CYS A 118 -19.48 -25.94 23.04
CA CYS A 118 -20.85 -25.56 23.42
C CYS A 118 -21.66 -24.95 22.28
N GLY A 119 -21.08 -24.76 21.09
CA GLY A 119 -21.75 -24.10 19.98
C GLY A 119 -21.99 -22.59 20.18
N GLY A 120 -21.43 -21.97 21.23
CA GLY A 120 -21.46 -20.52 21.43
C GLY A 120 -20.52 -19.78 20.48
N ARG A 121 -20.74 -18.50 20.24
CA ARG A 121 -19.86 -17.67 19.39
C ARG A 121 -18.44 -17.58 19.96
N MET A 122 -17.46 -17.43 19.08
CA MET A 122 -16.07 -17.17 19.43
C MET A 122 -15.66 -15.78 18.99
N ALA A 123 -15.00 -15.05 19.89
CA ALA A 123 -14.42 -13.75 19.63
C ALA A 123 -12.90 -13.83 19.70
N PHE A 124 -12.21 -13.11 18.82
CA PHE A 124 -10.77 -12.98 18.90
C PHE A 124 -10.38 -12.12 20.11
N ALA A 125 -9.54 -12.67 20.98
CA ALA A 125 -9.12 -11.97 22.17
C ALA A 125 -8.12 -10.85 21.82
N PRO A 126 -8.17 -9.72 22.54
CA PRO A 126 -7.14 -8.68 22.48
C PRO A 126 -5.75 -9.13 22.97
N ASP A 127 -5.56 -10.40 23.31
CA ASP A 127 -4.25 -10.99 23.62
C ASP A 127 -3.41 -11.28 22.35
N GLY A 128 -4.03 -11.17 21.17
CA GLY A 128 -3.37 -11.35 19.88
C GLY A 128 -3.07 -12.83 19.55
N GLN A 129 -3.60 -13.79 20.30
CA GLN A 129 -3.21 -15.21 20.23
C GLN A 129 -4.35 -16.22 20.43
N SER A 130 -5.52 -15.82 20.92
CA SER A 130 -6.59 -16.77 21.21
C SER A 130 -7.98 -16.36 20.72
N LEU A 131 -8.82 -17.35 20.48
CA LEU A 131 -10.26 -17.20 20.35
C LEU A 131 -10.90 -17.57 21.70
N VAL A 132 -11.82 -16.74 22.18
CA VAL A 132 -12.52 -16.93 23.45
C VAL A 132 -14.00 -17.11 23.18
N CYS A 133 -14.59 -18.14 23.77
CA CYS A 133 -16.03 -18.35 23.70
C CYS A 133 -16.75 -17.47 24.72
N ASP A 134 -17.67 -16.63 24.25
CA ASP A 134 -18.45 -15.73 25.11
C ASP A 134 -19.38 -16.45 26.09
N TYR A 135 -19.76 -17.70 25.78
CA TYR A 135 -20.70 -18.46 26.61
C TYR A 135 -19.99 -19.30 27.67
N CYS A 136 -19.07 -20.18 27.26
CA CYS A 136 -18.43 -21.14 28.17
C CYS A 136 -17.01 -20.75 28.57
N THR A 137 -16.57 -19.54 28.22
CA THR A 137 -15.24 -18.96 28.49
C THR A 137 -14.06 -19.84 28.05
N ARG A 138 -14.30 -20.78 27.14
CA ARG A 138 -13.24 -21.62 26.58
C ARG A 138 -12.26 -20.74 25.80
N HIS A 139 -10.99 -20.88 26.14
CA HIS A 139 -9.87 -20.33 25.37
C HIS A 139 -9.38 -21.37 24.36
N GLN A 140 -9.25 -20.95 23.11
CA GLN A 140 -8.62 -21.73 22.06
C GLN A 140 -7.41 -20.94 21.56
N ALA A 141 -6.22 -21.41 21.91
CA ALA A 141 -4.99 -20.86 21.35
C ALA A 141 -5.00 -21.10 19.83
N VAL A 142 -4.63 -20.07 19.08
CA VAL A 142 -4.53 -20.13 17.63
C VAL A 142 -3.06 -20.01 17.24
N GLY A 143 -2.56 -21.00 16.52
CA GLY A 143 -1.21 -20.98 15.97
C GLY A 143 -1.17 -20.11 14.72
N PHE A 144 -1.05 -18.79 14.90
CA PHE A 144 -0.84 -17.89 13.77
C PHE A 144 0.60 -17.99 13.25
N SER A 145 0.76 -17.74 11.95
CA SER A 145 2.08 -17.64 11.34
C SER A 145 2.90 -16.55 12.03
N ARG A 146 4.17 -16.86 12.32
CA ARG A 146 5.17 -15.90 12.80
C ARG A 146 6.02 -15.32 11.68
N ALA A 147 5.85 -15.82 10.45
CA ALA A 147 6.51 -15.23 9.29
C ALA A 147 5.98 -13.82 9.06
N PRO A 148 6.79 -12.89 8.55
CA PRO A 148 6.28 -11.59 8.12
C PRO A 148 5.23 -11.76 7.02
N ALA A 149 4.28 -10.83 6.95
CA ALA A 149 3.40 -10.75 5.78
C ALA A 149 4.25 -10.44 4.55
N ASN A 150 4.08 -11.23 3.49
CA ASN A 150 4.82 -11.01 2.25
C ASN A 150 4.28 -9.80 1.52
N GLU A 151 5.17 -8.96 1.02
CA GLU A 151 4.82 -7.92 0.08
C GLU A 151 4.39 -8.51 -1.26
N LYS A 152 3.41 -7.86 -1.89
CA LYS A 152 2.93 -8.22 -3.22
C LYS A 152 3.61 -7.36 -4.28
N ASP A 153 4.00 -7.99 -5.38
CA ASP A 153 4.54 -7.31 -6.54
C ASP A 153 3.49 -6.39 -7.17
N PHE A 154 3.77 -5.08 -7.22
CA PHE A 154 2.84 -4.07 -7.70
C PHE A 154 2.46 -4.28 -9.17
N VAL A 155 3.44 -4.55 -10.02
CA VAL A 155 3.25 -4.72 -11.48
C VAL A 155 2.33 -5.91 -11.77
N THR A 156 2.50 -7.01 -11.03
CA THR A 156 1.69 -8.22 -11.16
C THR A 156 0.25 -7.96 -10.75
N ALA A 157 0.01 -7.28 -9.63
CA ALA A 157 -1.35 -6.95 -9.19
C ALA A 157 -2.05 -6.00 -10.17
N MET A 158 -1.34 -4.99 -10.68
CA MET A 158 -1.85 -4.01 -11.65
C MET A 158 -2.20 -4.61 -13.01
N ALA A 159 -1.63 -5.77 -13.35
CA ALA A 159 -1.95 -6.50 -14.57
C ALA A 159 -3.31 -7.22 -14.51
N THR A 160 -3.98 -7.26 -13.35
CA THR A 160 -5.24 -7.99 -13.12
C THR A 160 -6.37 -7.07 -12.65
N MET A 161 -7.62 -7.54 -12.70
CA MET A 161 -8.76 -6.78 -12.15
C MET A 161 -8.59 -6.42 -10.67
N ARG A 162 -7.86 -7.23 -9.89
CA ARG A 162 -7.66 -7.00 -8.44
C ARG A 162 -7.03 -5.66 -8.13
N GLY A 163 -6.11 -5.18 -8.98
CA GLY A 163 -5.46 -3.87 -8.80
C GLY A 163 -6.39 -2.68 -9.02
N HIS A 164 -7.50 -2.88 -9.74
CA HIS A 164 -8.43 -1.83 -10.15
C HIS A 164 -9.80 -1.92 -9.48
N GLY A 165 -10.13 -3.09 -8.93
CA GLY A 165 -11.45 -3.38 -8.44
C GLY A 165 -11.81 -2.62 -7.16
N LYS A 166 -13.07 -2.19 -7.12
CA LYS A 166 -13.73 -1.60 -5.96
C LYS A 166 -14.76 -2.61 -5.43
N PRO A 167 -14.85 -2.84 -4.12
CA PRO A 167 -15.86 -3.72 -3.57
C PRO A 167 -17.26 -3.19 -3.84
N LEU A 168 -18.16 -4.11 -4.20
CA LEU A 168 -19.55 -3.79 -4.44
C LEU A 168 -20.26 -3.38 -3.17
N ASN A 169 -21.27 -2.51 -3.32
CA ASN A 169 -22.03 -1.96 -2.20
C ASN A 169 -22.96 -2.97 -1.51
N GLN A 170 -23.32 -4.09 -2.17
CA GLN A 170 -24.28 -5.04 -1.63
C GLN A 170 -23.79 -6.48 -1.81
N GLN A 171 -23.39 -7.10 -0.69
CA GLN A 171 -23.03 -8.51 -0.63
C GLN A 171 -24.11 -9.26 0.15
N VAL A 172 -24.46 -10.45 -0.30
CA VAL A 172 -25.38 -11.35 0.40
C VAL A 172 -24.59 -12.58 0.80
N PHE A 173 -24.81 -13.06 2.01
CA PHE A 173 -24.36 -14.40 2.37
C PHE A 173 -25.43 -15.17 3.13
N HIS A 174 -25.26 -16.49 3.06
CA HIS A 174 -26.10 -17.46 3.73
C HIS A 174 -25.47 -17.85 5.07
N CYS A 175 -26.22 -17.73 6.17
CA CYS A 175 -25.74 -18.19 7.46
C CYS A 175 -26.00 -19.68 7.63
N GLU A 176 -24.93 -20.49 7.62
CA GLU A 176 -24.99 -21.93 7.89
C GLU A 176 -25.46 -22.29 9.32
N GLY A 177 -25.63 -21.29 10.20
CA GLY A 177 -26.11 -21.50 11.57
C GLY A 177 -27.62 -21.54 11.72
N CYS A 178 -28.31 -20.54 11.16
CA CYS A 178 -29.77 -20.41 11.26
C CYS A 178 -30.49 -20.51 9.92
N GLY A 179 -29.75 -20.65 8.81
CA GLY A 179 -30.29 -20.74 7.46
C GLY A 179 -30.79 -19.40 6.88
N SER A 180 -30.62 -18.28 7.60
CA SER A 180 -31.05 -16.97 7.11
C SER A 180 -30.07 -16.43 6.07
N GLU A 181 -30.61 -15.81 5.03
CA GLU A 181 -29.85 -14.94 4.14
C GLU A 181 -29.95 -13.50 4.62
N PHE A 182 -28.83 -12.78 4.61
CA PHE A 182 -28.86 -11.34 4.90
C PHE A 182 -27.81 -10.58 4.12
N LEU A 183 -28.09 -9.30 3.96
CA LEU A 183 -27.21 -8.33 3.34
C LEU A 183 -26.11 -7.96 4.33
N LEU A 184 -24.86 -8.09 3.89
CA LEU A 184 -23.73 -7.47 4.56
C LEU A 184 -23.84 -5.95 4.44
N PRO A 185 -23.56 -5.21 5.52
CA PRO A 185 -23.41 -3.77 5.42
C PRO A 185 -22.38 -3.43 4.32
N PRO A 186 -22.64 -2.41 3.50
CA PRO A 186 -21.68 -1.97 2.49
C PRO A 186 -20.33 -1.71 3.15
N LYS A 187 -19.25 -2.15 2.50
CA LYS A 187 -17.88 -1.91 2.95
C LYS A 187 -17.52 -2.54 4.30
N GLN A 188 -18.12 -3.67 4.67
CA GLN A 188 -17.61 -4.53 5.75
C GLN A 188 -17.16 -5.91 5.24
N ILE A 189 -16.05 -6.42 5.76
CA ILE A 189 -15.57 -7.79 5.52
C ILE A 189 -15.99 -8.75 6.63
N SER A 190 -16.40 -8.24 7.80
CA SER A 190 -16.86 -9.06 8.92
C SER A 190 -18.18 -8.53 9.47
N ALA A 191 -19.07 -9.45 9.82
CA ALA A 191 -20.38 -9.12 10.38
C ALA A 191 -20.92 -10.25 11.27
N ASN A 192 -21.84 -9.89 12.15
CA ASN A 192 -22.54 -10.87 12.99
C ASN A 192 -23.92 -11.13 12.42
N CYS A 193 -24.34 -12.39 12.42
CA CYS A 193 -25.70 -12.75 12.02
C CYS A 193 -26.72 -12.09 12.96
N LEU A 194 -27.66 -11.33 12.39
CA LEU A 194 -28.71 -10.65 13.16
C LEU A 194 -29.68 -11.61 13.85
N TYR A 195 -29.79 -12.85 13.36
CA TYR A 195 -30.70 -13.86 13.89
C TYR A 195 -30.06 -14.69 15.01
N CYS A 196 -28.89 -15.27 14.79
CA CYS A 196 -28.25 -16.18 15.74
C CYS A 196 -26.99 -15.63 16.41
N GLY A 197 -26.55 -14.43 16.02
CA GLY A 197 -25.39 -13.76 16.61
C GLY A 197 -24.03 -14.39 16.26
N SER A 198 -23.96 -15.34 15.33
CA SER A 198 -22.68 -15.94 14.94
C SER A 198 -21.82 -14.94 14.15
N PRO A 199 -20.51 -14.84 14.45
CA PRO A 199 -19.59 -14.01 13.71
C PRO A 199 -19.23 -14.68 12.38
N HIS A 200 -19.22 -13.88 11.32
CA HIS A 200 -18.87 -14.27 9.97
C HIS A 200 -17.81 -13.34 9.40
N VAL A 201 -16.84 -13.90 8.71
CA VAL A 201 -15.78 -13.16 8.02
C VAL A 201 -15.75 -13.59 6.57
N VAL A 202 -15.91 -12.64 5.66
CA VAL A 202 -15.92 -12.88 4.22
C VAL A 202 -14.52 -13.25 3.76
N ASN A 203 -14.39 -14.31 2.98
CA ASN A 203 -13.13 -14.68 2.34
C ASN A 203 -13.08 -14.12 0.91
N TRP A 204 -12.07 -13.29 0.61
CA TRP A 204 -11.82 -12.76 -0.73
C TRP A 204 -10.62 -13.38 -1.45
N GLU A 205 -9.94 -14.38 -0.87
CA GLU A 205 -8.82 -15.04 -1.56
C GLU A 205 -9.25 -15.65 -2.91
N ASP A 206 -10.46 -16.20 -2.95
CA ASP A 206 -11.07 -16.79 -4.15
C ASP A 206 -11.66 -15.75 -5.12
N THR A 207 -11.63 -14.48 -4.74
CA THR A 207 -12.21 -13.40 -5.53
C THR A 207 -11.23 -12.91 -6.61
N LYS A 208 -11.70 -12.79 -7.86
CA LYS A 208 -10.86 -12.37 -9.01
C LYS A 208 -10.73 -10.86 -9.18
N ASP A 209 -11.56 -10.08 -8.51
CA ASP A 209 -11.67 -8.63 -8.70
C ASP A 209 -11.30 -7.80 -7.47
N LEU A 210 -11.04 -8.42 -6.31
CA LEU A 210 -10.68 -7.73 -5.08
C LEU A 210 -9.40 -8.29 -4.47
N LEU A 211 -8.71 -7.44 -3.71
CA LEU A 211 -7.52 -7.81 -2.94
C LEU A 211 -7.95 -8.20 -1.52
N ALA A 212 -7.64 -9.42 -1.11
CA ALA A 212 -7.73 -9.81 0.29
C ALA A 212 -6.66 -9.06 1.11
N PRO A 213 -6.92 -8.77 2.41
CA PRO A 213 -5.90 -8.24 3.30
C PRO A 213 -4.66 -9.14 3.35
N ASP A 214 -3.49 -8.53 3.39
CA ASP A 214 -2.19 -9.21 3.46
C ASP A 214 -1.70 -9.37 4.89
N ALA A 215 -1.97 -8.35 5.71
CA ALA A 215 -1.51 -8.28 7.07
C ALA A 215 -2.54 -7.67 8.01
N VAL A 216 -2.35 -7.92 9.30
CA VAL A 216 -3.15 -7.32 10.37
C VAL A 216 -2.27 -6.97 11.56
N VAL A 217 -2.48 -5.78 12.11
CA VAL A 217 -1.95 -5.39 13.41
C VAL A 217 -3.01 -5.70 14.46
N THR A 218 -2.72 -6.47 15.50
CA THR A 218 -3.78 -6.89 16.45
C THR A 218 -4.09 -5.84 17.50
N HIS A 219 -5.34 -5.75 17.96
CA HIS A 219 -5.66 -5.08 19.22
C HIS A 219 -4.81 -5.66 20.35
N GLN A 220 -4.28 -4.79 21.23
CA GLN A 220 -3.43 -5.17 22.37
C GLN A 220 -4.13 -5.01 23.72
N PHE A 221 -5.35 -4.48 23.72
CA PHE A 221 -6.11 -4.20 24.94
C PHE A 221 -7.61 -4.28 24.71
N SER A 222 -8.33 -4.56 25.79
CA SER A 222 -9.78 -4.75 25.80
C SER A 222 -10.56 -3.44 25.72
N LYS A 223 -11.86 -3.54 25.38
CA LYS A 223 -12.81 -2.40 25.42
C LYS A 223 -12.81 -1.68 26.77
N ARG A 224 -12.65 -2.41 27.88
CA ARG A 224 -12.59 -1.80 29.23
C ARG A 224 -11.36 -0.91 29.40
N GLN A 225 -10.21 -1.31 28.85
CA GLN A 225 -9.00 -0.49 28.85
C GLN A 225 -9.16 0.70 27.90
N ALA A 226 -9.78 0.52 26.74
CA ALA A 226 -10.10 1.62 25.82
C ALA A 226 -10.97 2.70 26.47
N VAL A 227 -11.99 2.30 27.24
CA VAL A 227 -12.82 3.23 28.02
C VAL A 227 -11.99 4.00 29.05
N LYS A 228 -11.05 3.34 29.76
CA LYS A 228 -10.17 4.02 30.71
C LYS A 228 -9.27 5.05 30.01
N LEU A 229 -8.70 4.70 28.87
CA LEU A 229 -7.88 5.63 28.07
C LEU A 229 -8.69 6.84 27.61
N LEU A 230 -9.93 6.61 27.16
CA LEU A 230 -10.84 7.70 26.79
C LEU A 230 -11.11 8.63 27.97
N VAL A 231 -11.44 8.09 29.15
CA VAL A 231 -11.70 8.89 30.36
C VAL A 231 -10.49 9.75 30.72
N ASN A 232 -9.30 9.13 30.80
CA ASN A 232 -8.07 9.84 31.12
C ASN A 232 -7.77 10.96 30.09
N TRP A 233 -8.02 10.70 28.81
CA TRP A 233 -7.82 11.69 27.76
C TRP A 233 -8.80 12.87 27.88
N VAL A 234 -10.08 12.61 28.14
CA VAL A 234 -11.11 13.65 28.35
C VAL A 234 -10.76 14.51 29.55
N GLU A 235 -10.38 13.90 30.68
CA GLU A 235 -9.97 14.60 31.90
C GLU A 235 -8.69 15.42 31.69
N GLY A 236 -7.67 14.85 31.05
CA GLY A 236 -6.40 15.54 30.79
C GLY A 236 -6.55 16.75 29.87
N ASN A 237 -7.49 16.72 28.93
CA ASN A 237 -7.82 17.85 28.06
C ASN A 237 -8.82 18.82 28.68
N HIS A 238 -9.25 18.60 29.93
CA HIS A 238 -10.21 19.45 30.66
C HIS A 238 -11.54 19.61 29.91
N ILE A 239 -11.98 18.55 29.23
CA ILE A 239 -13.19 18.57 28.42
C ILE A 239 -14.38 18.21 29.31
N GLN A 240 -15.45 19.00 29.21
CA GLN A 240 -16.75 18.70 29.82
C GLN A 240 -17.74 18.32 28.72
N PRO A 241 -18.02 17.01 28.51
CA PRO A 241 -18.91 16.57 27.44
C PRO A 241 -20.33 17.10 27.64
N GLU A 242 -20.95 17.61 26.58
CA GLU A 242 -22.33 18.12 26.61
C GLU A 242 -23.38 17.00 26.67
N LYS A 243 -23.01 15.83 26.17
CA LYS A 243 -23.85 14.63 26.11
C LYS A 243 -23.08 13.43 26.67
N ARG A 244 -23.82 12.39 27.01
CA ARG A 244 -23.23 11.10 27.39
C ARG A 244 -22.37 10.58 26.24
N VAL A 245 -21.09 10.32 26.53
CA VAL A 245 -20.15 9.75 25.56
C VAL A 245 -20.42 8.26 25.41
N GLU A 246 -20.53 7.79 24.17
CA GLU A 246 -20.66 6.36 23.89
C GLU A 246 -19.36 5.62 24.18
N MET A 247 -19.47 4.35 24.58
CA MET A 247 -18.29 3.51 24.76
C MET A 247 -17.59 3.32 23.40
N PRO A 248 -16.25 3.40 23.33
CA PRO A 248 -15.54 3.17 22.09
C PRO A 248 -15.88 1.82 21.46
N ARG A 249 -16.17 1.86 20.15
CA ARG A 249 -16.37 0.68 19.31
C ARG A 249 -15.04 0.28 18.70
N GLY A 250 -14.71 -1.00 18.77
CA GLY A 250 -13.49 -1.54 18.18
C GLY A 250 -13.74 -1.94 16.73
N LEU A 251 -12.84 -1.56 15.83
CA LEU A 251 -12.92 -1.89 14.42
C LEU A 251 -11.52 -1.94 13.79
N TYR A 252 -11.42 -2.70 12.70
CA TYR A 252 -10.27 -2.74 11.81
C TYR A 252 -10.48 -1.82 10.62
N LEU A 253 -9.52 -0.93 10.38
CA LEU A 253 -9.52 -0.03 9.23
C LEU A 253 -8.46 -0.46 8.22
N PRO A 254 -8.77 -0.42 6.91
CA PRO A 254 -7.84 -0.82 5.87
C PRO A 254 -6.84 0.31 5.56
N LEU A 255 -5.58 -0.08 5.42
CA LEU A 255 -4.43 0.77 5.16
C LEU A 255 -3.61 0.17 4.02
N TRP A 256 -3.32 0.94 2.98
CA TRP A 256 -2.32 0.56 1.99
C TRP A 256 -0.94 0.90 2.53
N THR A 257 0.02 0.00 2.41
CA THR A 257 1.44 0.33 2.56
C THR A 257 2.15 0.07 1.25
N PHE A 258 3.05 0.99 0.87
CA PHE A 258 3.77 0.93 -0.38
C PHE A 258 5.26 1.06 -0.16
N ASP A 259 6.01 0.26 -0.90
CA ASP A 259 7.44 0.43 -1.04
C ASP A 259 7.72 1.12 -2.38
N LEU A 260 8.49 2.20 -2.33
CA LEU A 260 8.87 2.98 -3.49
C LEU A 260 10.39 3.01 -3.62
N GLY A 261 10.86 2.87 -4.85
CA GLY A 261 12.27 2.88 -5.20
C GLY A 261 12.54 3.69 -6.46
N GLY A 262 13.81 3.68 -6.88
CA GLY A 262 14.28 4.33 -8.09
C GLY A 262 14.97 5.66 -7.81
N GLU A 263 14.76 6.66 -8.67
CA GLU A 263 15.51 7.91 -8.65
C GLU A 263 14.65 9.15 -8.90
N ILE A 264 15.10 10.29 -8.34
CA ILE A 264 14.65 11.63 -8.73
C ILE A 264 15.76 12.29 -9.51
N GLU A 265 15.53 12.50 -10.80
CA GLU A 265 16.42 13.32 -11.62
C GLU A 265 16.26 14.78 -11.20
N TYR A 266 17.35 15.50 -10.97
CA TYR A 266 17.34 16.91 -10.64
C TYR A 266 18.35 17.70 -11.46
N THR A 267 18.01 18.97 -11.71
CA THR A 267 18.93 19.97 -12.27
C THR A 267 19.09 21.11 -11.28
N GLY A 268 20.33 21.38 -10.89
CA GLY A 268 20.67 22.45 -9.95
C GLY A 268 21.81 23.34 -10.42
N GLU A 269 21.91 24.50 -9.80
CA GLU A 269 22.96 25.50 -10.04
C GLU A 269 23.89 25.58 -8.82
N VAL A 270 25.20 25.45 -9.08
CA VAL A 270 26.27 25.65 -8.10
C VAL A 270 26.99 26.95 -8.45
N TYR A 271 27.22 27.79 -7.45
CA TYR A 271 28.01 29.02 -7.59
C TYR A 271 29.47 28.69 -7.31
N GLU A 272 30.33 28.91 -8.29
CA GLU A 272 31.79 28.89 -8.11
C GLU A 272 32.28 30.33 -7.98
N ASP A 273 32.96 30.64 -6.87
CA ASP A 273 33.71 31.89 -6.72
C ASP A 273 35.09 31.69 -7.36
N GLU A 274 35.41 32.48 -8.38
CA GLU A 274 36.78 32.59 -8.89
C GLU A 274 37.59 33.52 -7.96
N ASP A 275 38.53 32.95 -7.20
CA ASP A 275 39.57 33.73 -6.52
C ASP A 275 40.49 34.35 -7.58
N ASN A 276 40.33 35.66 -7.83
CA ASN A 276 41.24 36.41 -8.70
C ASN A 276 42.34 37.07 -7.85
N PRO A 277 43.61 36.60 -7.88
CA PRO A 277 44.66 37.11 -7.01
C PRO A 277 45.14 38.54 -7.35
N PHE A 278 44.73 39.09 -8.50
CA PHE A 278 45.33 40.33 -9.05
C PHE A 278 44.39 41.55 -9.11
N HIS A 279 43.10 41.42 -8.82
CA HIS A 279 42.18 42.57 -8.80
C HIS A 279 41.21 42.53 -7.62
N GLY A 280 41.23 43.60 -6.82
CA GLY A 280 40.27 43.82 -5.74
C GLY A 280 38.84 43.82 -6.28
N ARG A 281 38.04 42.87 -5.80
CA ARG A 281 36.57 42.81 -5.89
C ARG A 281 36.00 42.98 -7.30
N SER A 282 36.18 41.95 -8.12
CA SER A 282 35.18 41.61 -9.15
C SER A 282 35.17 40.09 -9.35
N SER A 283 34.52 39.35 -8.44
CA SER A 283 34.27 37.91 -8.64
C SER A 283 33.17 37.76 -9.68
N GLN A 284 33.50 37.30 -10.89
CA GLN A 284 32.47 36.78 -11.80
C GLN A 284 31.98 35.46 -11.21
N ARG A 285 30.81 35.46 -10.54
CA ARG A 285 30.18 34.22 -10.07
C ARG A 285 29.79 33.41 -11.30
N ARG A 286 30.49 32.31 -11.56
CA ARG A 286 30.09 31.37 -12.59
C ARG A 286 29.02 30.46 -12.02
N VAL A 287 27.91 30.36 -12.75
CA VAL A 287 26.81 29.46 -12.42
C VAL A 287 27.01 28.19 -13.24
N LYS A 288 27.35 27.09 -12.56
CA LYS A 288 27.47 25.78 -13.20
C LYS A 288 26.16 25.01 -13.00
N ARG A 289 25.55 24.59 -14.12
CA ARG A 289 24.39 23.69 -14.09
C ARG A 289 24.85 22.25 -14.04
N VAL A 290 24.29 21.51 -13.09
CA VAL A 290 24.55 20.08 -12.90
C VAL A 290 23.22 19.36 -12.99
N THR A 291 23.17 18.30 -13.79
CA THR A 291 22.04 17.36 -13.82
C THR A 291 22.55 16.04 -13.27
N ASP A 292 21.82 15.49 -12.31
CA ASP A 292 22.21 14.28 -11.60
C ASP A 292 20.96 13.57 -11.04
N ASN A 293 21.11 12.36 -10.51
CA ASN A 293 20.03 11.56 -9.96
C ASN A 293 20.18 11.40 -8.44
N TYR A 294 19.08 11.53 -7.71
CA TYR A 294 19.02 11.25 -6.28
C TYR A 294 18.30 9.92 -6.02
N PRO A 295 18.92 8.96 -5.32
CA PRO A 295 18.28 7.67 -5.05
C PRO A 295 17.10 7.81 -4.08
N VAL A 296 16.01 7.11 -4.40
CA VAL A 296 14.80 7.02 -3.59
C VAL A 296 14.66 5.61 -3.03
N LEU A 297 14.41 5.54 -1.73
CA LEU A 297 14.02 4.31 -1.06
C LEU A 297 13.06 4.68 0.07
N ILE A 298 11.80 4.27 -0.08
CA ILE A 298 10.77 4.41 0.93
C ILE A 298 10.22 3.01 1.19
N ASN A 299 10.18 2.63 2.46
CA ASN A 299 9.58 1.39 2.92
C ASN A 299 8.33 1.73 3.74
N ASP A 300 7.23 1.03 3.47
CA ASP A 300 5.96 1.09 4.17
C ASP A 300 5.36 2.52 4.24
N LEU A 301 5.31 3.22 3.09
CA LEU A 301 4.53 4.45 2.98
C LEU A 301 3.04 4.13 3.16
N ALA A 302 2.49 4.55 4.30
CA ALA A 302 1.12 4.23 4.70
C ALA A 302 0.10 5.26 4.21
N LEU A 303 -0.92 4.80 3.48
CA LEU A 303 -2.05 5.60 3.03
C LEU A 303 -3.38 4.96 3.44
N PRO A 304 -4.38 5.75 3.85
CA PRO A 304 -5.71 5.23 4.11
C PRO A 304 -6.29 4.55 2.86
N ALA A 305 -6.92 3.39 3.03
CA ALA A 305 -7.57 2.69 1.93
C ALA A 305 -9.07 3.00 1.82
N SER A 306 -9.57 3.96 2.61
CA SER A 306 -10.98 4.37 2.65
C SER A 306 -11.13 5.90 2.57
N ARG A 307 -12.01 6.39 1.69
CA ARG A 307 -12.29 7.83 1.50
C ARG A 307 -13.00 8.48 2.67
N LYS A 308 -13.75 7.70 3.44
CA LYS A 308 -14.56 8.19 4.56
C LYS A 308 -13.74 8.44 5.82
N LEU A 309 -12.43 8.23 5.76
CA LEU A 309 -11.54 8.39 6.89
C LEU A 309 -11.28 9.88 7.11
N SER A 310 -11.61 10.37 8.31
CA SER A 310 -11.45 11.78 8.67
C SER A 310 -9.97 12.15 8.79
N ALA A 311 -9.66 13.44 8.79
CA ALA A 311 -8.33 13.97 9.10
C ALA A 311 -7.75 13.44 10.43
N VAL A 312 -8.62 12.98 11.35
CA VAL A 312 -8.24 12.33 12.61
C VAL A 312 -7.48 11.03 12.35
N PHE A 313 -7.91 10.23 11.37
CA PHE A 313 -7.26 8.97 11.04
C PHE A 313 -5.89 9.19 10.40
N LEU A 314 -5.75 10.17 9.50
CA LEU A 314 -4.44 10.54 8.92
C LEU A 314 -3.40 10.88 10.00
N ARG A 315 -3.83 11.57 11.07
CA ARG A 315 -2.98 11.87 12.21
C ARG A 315 -2.70 10.65 13.11
N LEU A 316 -3.55 9.62 13.06
CA LEU A 316 -3.38 8.37 13.80
C LEU A 316 -2.43 7.41 13.09
N ILE A 317 -2.41 7.38 11.75
CA ILE A 317 -1.61 6.44 10.95
C ILE A 317 -0.13 6.36 11.41
N PRO A 318 0.60 7.47 11.60
CA PRO A 318 2.02 7.41 11.98
C PRO A 318 2.28 6.86 13.39
N THR A 319 1.22 6.63 14.18
CA THR A 319 1.32 6.10 15.54
C THR A 319 1.31 4.57 15.56
N PHE A 320 0.97 3.90 14.44
CA PHE A 320 1.02 2.45 14.36
C PHE A 320 2.45 1.96 14.13
N ASP A 321 2.82 0.89 14.82
CA ASP A 321 3.99 0.09 14.49
C ASP A 321 3.57 -1.02 13.52
N LEU A 322 3.78 -0.76 12.23
CA LEU A 322 3.43 -1.67 11.14
C LEU A 322 4.40 -2.87 11.05
N SER A 323 5.59 -2.78 11.63
CA SER A 323 6.55 -3.90 11.68
C SER A 323 6.05 -5.06 12.54
N ALA A 324 5.14 -4.78 13.48
CA ALA A 324 4.47 -5.77 14.30
C ALA A 324 3.25 -6.44 13.63
N SER A 325 2.99 -6.14 12.34
CA SER A 325 1.91 -6.76 11.59
C SER A 325 2.16 -8.27 11.37
N LYS A 326 1.09 -9.05 11.41
CA LYS A 326 1.10 -10.49 11.17
C LYS A 326 0.43 -10.80 9.83
N PRO A 327 0.79 -11.90 9.15
CA PRO A 327 0.04 -12.38 7.99
C PRO A 327 -1.44 -12.47 8.33
N TYR A 328 -2.27 -11.97 7.41
CA TYR A 328 -3.71 -11.97 7.62
C TYR A 328 -4.24 -13.40 7.78
N ASP A 329 -5.22 -13.52 8.67
CA ASP A 329 -5.98 -14.73 8.93
C ASP A 329 -7.40 -14.31 9.32
N PRO A 330 -8.45 -14.86 8.70
CA PRO A 330 -9.84 -14.50 9.00
C PRO A 330 -10.20 -14.59 10.49
N ARG A 331 -9.56 -15.48 11.26
CA ARG A 331 -9.78 -15.63 12.70
C ARG A 331 -9.46 -14.37 13.50
N PHE A 332 -8.59 -13.49 13.02
CA PHE A 332 -8.33 -12.19 13.67
C PHE A 332 -9.56 -11.28 13.69
N LEU A 333 -10.49 -11.47 12.75
CA LEU A 333 -11.70 -10.66 12.62
C LEU A 333 -12.92 -11.32 13.28
N ALA A 334 -12.75 -12.47 13.94
CA ALA A 334 -13.85 -13.13 14.64
C ALA A 334 -14.42 -12.20 15.74
N ASP A 335 -15.66 -11.77 15.56
CA ASP A 335 -16.38 -10.80 16.40
C ASP A 335 -15.76 -9.38 16.45
N TRP A 336 -14.88 -9.05 15.49
CA TRP A 336 -14.40 -7.69 15.27
C TRP A 336 -14.92 -7.15 13.96
N THR A 337 -15.48 -5.94 13.98
CA THR A 337 -15.89 -5.25 12.76
C THR A 337 -14.66 -4.83 11.96
N ALA A 338 -14.67 -5.04 10.65
CA ALA A 338 -13.58 -4.67 9.77
C ALA A 338 -14.14 -4.05 8.49
N GLU A 339 -13.60 -2.89 8.14
CA GLU A 339 -13.97 -2.19 6.91
C GLU A 339 -13.24 -2.75 5.70
N VAL A 340 -13.87 -2.63 4.54
CA VAL A 340 -13.25 -2.87 3.25
C VAL A 340 -12.67 -1.58 2.68
N TYR A 341 -11.57 -1.67 1.95
CA TYR A 341 -11.04 -0.54 1.18
C TYR A 341 -12.04 -0.06 0.12
N ASP A 342 -12.13 1.24 -0.12
CA ASP A 342 -12.90 1.82 -1.24
C ASP A 342 -12.04 2.66 -2.19
N ILE A 343 -10.75 2.80 -1.87
CA ILE A 343 -9.70 3.34 -2.73
C ILE A 343 -8.92 2.15 -3.31
N PRO A 344 -9.02 1.86 -4.62
CA PRO A 344 -8.27 0.79 -5.26
C PRO A 344 -6.77 0.99 -5.16
N LEU A 345 -6.03 -0.10 -5.31
CA LEU A 345 -4.57 -0.09 -5.38
C LEU A 345 -4.06 0.88 -6.47
N ALA A 346 -4.65 0.84 -7.66
CA ALA A 346 -4.29 1.72 -8.78
C ALA A 346 -4.34 3.20 -8.39
N GLU A 347 -5.42 3.64 -7.75
CA GLU A 347 -5.62 5.02 -7.31
C GLU A 347 -4.67 5.36 -6.14
N ALA A 348 -4.61 4.52 -5.11
CA ALA A 348 -3.77 4.72 -3.94
C ALA A 348 -2.27 4.76 -4.30
N SER A 349 -1.83 4.04 -5.34
CA SER A 349 -0.44 4.03 -5.80
C SER A 349 -0.01 5.37 -6.42
N LEU A 350 -0.94 6.07 -7.08
CA LEU A 350 -0.67 7.40 -7.65
C LEU A 350 -0.50 8.42 -6.52
N ASP A 351 -1.36 8.35 -5.50
CA ASP A 351 -1.25 9.17 -4.30
C ASP A 351 0.06 8.87 -3.56
N ALA A 352 0.42 7.60 -3.38
CA ALA A 352 1.68 7.19 -2.76
C ALA A 352 2.89 7.82 -3.47
N ARG A 353 2.93 7.73 -4.81
CA ARG A 353 4.00 8.32 -5.62
C ARG A 353 4.01 9.85 -5.51
N ALA A 354 2.85 10.49 -5.52
CA ALA A 354 2.74 11.94 -5.37
C ALA A 354 3.27 12.41 -4.00
N GLN A 355 2.88 11.72 -2.92
CA GLN A 355 3.31 12.07 -1.57
C GLN A 355 4.81 11.83 -1.34
N ALA A 356 5.32 10.69 -1.81
CA ALA A 356 6.74 10.40 -1.81
C ALA A 356 7.53 11.51 -2.51
N TYR A 357 7.11 11.88 -3.71
CA TYR A 357 7.82 12.90 -4.48
C TYR A 357 7.77 14.28 -3.82
N ALA A 358 6.62 14.69 -3.30
CA ALA A 358 6.48 15.97 -2.61
C ALA A 358 7.39 16.07 -1.39
N ARG A 359 7.47 15.00 -0.59
CA ARG A 359 8.41 14.91 0.53
C ARG A 359 9.87 15.12 0.09
N TYR A 360 10.32 14.41 -0.95
CA TYR A 360 11.69 14.60 -1.44
C TYR A 360 11.89 16.00 -2.03
N LYS A 361 10.90 16.55 -2.73
CA LYS A 361 11.00 17.91 -3.29
C LYS A 361 11.23 18.97 -2.21
N GLU A 362 10.70 18.78 -1.00
CA GLU A 362 10.95 19.66 0.14
C GLU A 362 12.31 19.41 0.81
N GLU A 363 12.76 18.16 0.88
CA GLU A 363 13.99 17.77 1.56
C GLU A 363 15.25 17.98 0.71
N LEU A 364 15.17 17.77 -0.61
CA LEU A 364 16.29 17.82 -1.55
C LEU A 364 17.09 19.14 -1.51
N PRO A 365 16.46 20.34 -1.44
CA PRO A 365 17.20 21.60 -1.35
C PRO A 365 18.12 21.68 -0.12
N GLN A 366 17.72 21.07 1.00
CA GLN A 366 18.55 21.03 2.21
C GLN A 366 19.63 19.96 2.10
N ARG A 367 19.29 18.78 1.53
CA ARG A 367 20.23 17.66 1.36
C ARG A 367 21.35 17.96 0.37
N LEU A 368 21.08 18.79 -0.64
CA LEU A 368 22.02 19.11 -1.73
C LEU A 368 22.61 20.52 -1.62
N ALA A 369 22.41 21.21 -0.50
CA ALA A 369 23.03 22.51 -0.26
C ALA A 369 24.58 22.42 -0.39
N PRO A 370 25.26 23.42 -0.97
CA PRO A 370 24.77 24.76 -1.35
C PRO A 370 24.14 24.85 -2.74
N MET A 371 23.88 23.74 -3.43
CA MET A 371 23.26 23.76 -4.77
C MET A 371 21.82 24.26 -4.71
N ARG A 372 21.44 25.13 -5.66
CA ARG A 372 20.05 25.56 -5.85
C ARG A 372 19.37 24.70 -6.91
N ILE A 373 18.40 23.89 -6.50
CA ILE A 373 17.59 23.06 -7.41
C ILE A 373 16.62 23.94 -8.20
N ILE A 374 16.54 23.71 -9.51
CA ILE A 374 15.68 24.46 -10.44
C ILE A 374 14.59 23.57 -11.03
N HIS A 375 14.96 22.32 -11.28
CA HIS A 375 14.07 21.31 -11.81
C HIS A 375 14.30 19.98 -11.10
N SER A 376 13.23 19.23 -10.93
CA SER A 376 13.26 17.85 -10.47
C SER A 376 12.15 17.06 -11.17
N SER A 377 12.38 15.76 -11.38
CA SER A 377 11.46 14.85 -12.05
C SER A 377 11.39 13.53 -11.29
N SER A 378 10.17 13.03 -11.05
CA SER A 378 9.92 11.73 -10.43
C SER A 378 9.74 10.62 -11.46
N ALA A 379 10.10 10.84 -12.73
CA ALA A 379 9.86 9.89 -13.82
C ALA A 379 10.46 8.50 -13.55
N LYS A 380 11.64 8.45 -12.92
CA LYS A 380 12.37 7.23 -12.53
C LYS A 380 12.02 6.70 -11.14
N MET A 381 10.96 7.23 -10.52
CA MET A 381 10.46 6.73 -9.24
C MET A 381 9.26 5.81 -9.48
N ALA A 382 9.29 4.61 -8.91
CA ALA A 382 8.25 3.60 -9.09
C ALA A 382 7.79 3.00 -7.76
N VAL A 383 6.55 2.49 -7.77
CA VAL A 383 6.04 1.63 -6.71
C VAL A 383 6.51 0.21 -6.99
N GLU A 384 7.24 -0.38 -6.05
CA GLU A 384 7.83 -1.71 -6.22
C GLU A 384 6.92 -2.79 -5.68
N SER A 385 6.41 -2.59 -4.47
CA SER A 385 5.57 -3.55 -3.78
C SER A 385 4.51 -2.84 -2.94
N PHE A 386 3.53 -3.62 -2.47
CA PHE A 386 2.47 -3.11 -1.58
C PHE A 386 1.97 -4.20 -0.63
N LYS A 387 1.28 -3.76 0.44
CA LYS A 387 0.47 -4.60 1.32
C LYS A 387 -0.86 -3.90 1.64
N LEU A 388 -1.94 -4.67 1.72
CA LEU A 388 -3.18 -4.25 2.37
C LEU A 388 -3.15 -4.67 3.84
N VAL A 389 -3.05 -3.71 4.74
CA VAL A 389 -2.92 -3.93 6.18
C VAL A 389 -4.21 -3.50 6.91
N LEU A 390 -4.72 -4.36 7.78
CA LEU A 390 -5.79 -4.00 8.71
C LEU A 390 -5.22 -3.50 10.03
N VAL A 391 -5.55 -2.26 10.41
CA VAL A 391 -5.09 -1.64 11.66
C VAL A 391 -6.20 -1.52 12.70
N PRO A 392 -5.91 -1.76 13.99
CA PRO A 392 -6.90 -1.82 15.05
C PRO A 392 -7.20 -0.42 15.58
N VAL A 393 -8.47 -0.02 15.61
CA VAL A 393 -8.90 1.30 16.06
C VAL A 393 -10.05 1.18 17.03
N TRP A 394 -10.05 2.00 18.08
CA TRP A 394 -11.25 2.27 18.86
C TRP A 394 -11.79 3.64 18.47
N MET A 395 -13.08 3.69 18.12
CA MET A 395 -13.74 4.89 17.65
C MET A 395 -14.90 5.27 18.57
N THR A 396 -15.01 6.55 18.88
CA THR A 396 -16.19 7.15 19.53
C THR A 396 -16.40 8.58 19.05
N GLU A 397 -17.55 9.14 19.38
CA GLU A 397 -17.88 10.55 19.16
C GLU A 397 -18.09 11.25 20.50
N LEU A 398 -17.57 12.47 20.58
CA LEU A 398 -17.62 13.31 21.77
C LEU A 398 -18.35 14.61 21.46
N SER A 399 -19.46 14.90 22.14
CA SER A 399 -20.14 16.19 21.97
C SER A 399 -19.50 17.27 22.86
N PHE A 400 -18.91 18.29 22.25
CA PHE A 400 -18.27 19.41 22.94
C PHE A 400 -18.24 20.66 22.06
N GLY A 401 -18.50 21.83 22.66
CA GLY A 401 -18.47 23.11 21.92
C GLY A 401 -19.55 23.21 20.85
N GLY A 402 -20.73 22.63 21.10
CA GLY A 402 -21.88 22.64 20.20
C GLY A 402 -21.78 21.71 18.99
N ARG A 403 -20.75 20.87 18.89
CA ARG A 403 -20.58 19.90 17.79
C ARG A 403 -20.10 18.53 18.28
N ALA A 404 -20.35 17.50 17.47
CA ALA A 404 -19.78 16.17 17.68
C ALA A 404 -18.37 16.13 17.08
N HIS A 405 -17.45 15.55 17.84
CA HIS A 405 -16.04 15.44 17.54
C HIS A 405 -15.66 13.97 17.43
N LEU A 406 -15.02 13.59 16.33
CA LEU A 406 -14.52 12.23 16.18
C LEU A 406 -13.27 12.04 17.06
N LEU A 407 -13.24 10.92 17.77
CA LEU A 407 -12.09 10.50 18.56
C LEU A 407 -11.71 9.06 18.20
N LEU A 408 -10.44 8.88 17.83
CA LEU A 408 -9.86 7.60 17.50
C LEU A 408 -8.73 7.28 18.49
N ILE A 409 -8.70 6.03 18.94
CA ILE A 409 -7.63 5.50 19.80
C ILE A 409 -6.96 4.36 19.02
N ASN A 410 -5.65 4.43 18.88
CA ASN A 410 -4.85 3.37 18.31
C ASN A 410 -4.97 2.11 19.20
N GLY A 411 -5.51 1.02 18.65
CA GLY A 411 -5.76 -0.23 19.36
C GLY A 411 -4.51 -1.03 19.70
N GLN A 412 -3.33 -0.62 19.20
CA GLN A 412 -2.03 -1.22 19.48
C GLN A 412 -1.36 -0.60 20.72
N ASN A 413 -1.39 0.74 20.85
CA ASN A 413 -0.61 1.45 21.86
C ASN A 413 -1.40 2.47 22.70
N GLY A 414 -2.66 2.74 22.38
CA GLY A 414 -3.52 3.64 23.14
C GLY A 414 -3.37 5.12 22.80
N VAL A 415 -2.55 5.50 21.81
CA VAL A 415 -2.45 6.89 21.37
C VAL A 415 -3.81 7.38 20.88
N THR A 416 -4.25 8.52 21.39
CA THR A 416 -5.59 9.08 21.14
C THR A 416 -5.50 10.35 20.32
N VAL A 417 -6.28 10.42 19.25
CA VAL A 417 -6.35 11.57 18.34
C VAL A 417 -7.80 11.98 18.14
N SER A 418 -8.04 13.28 18.04
CA SER A 418 -9.35 13.86 17.77
C SER A 418 -9.22 15.09 16.85
N ASP A 419 -10.33 15.47 16.22
CA ASP A 419 -10.54 16.71 15.49
C ASP A 419 -10.84 17.92 16.41
N LEU A 420 -10.82 17.71 17.74
CA LEU A 420 -10.84 18.79 18.71
C LEU A 420 -9.65 19.75 18.49
N PRO A 421 -9.87 21.07 18.52
CA PRO A 421 -8.80 22.05 18.39
C PRO A 421 -7.83 21.89 19.57
N GLN A 422 -6.58 21.52 19.27
CA GLN A 422 -5.55 21.37 20.28
C GLN A 422 -5.26 22.72 20.95
N GLN A 423 -5.08 22.73 22.27
CA GLN A 423 -4.33 23.81 22.89
C GLN A 423 -2.90 23.74 22.37
N LYS A 424 -2.40 24.82 21.77
CA LYS A 424 -1.14 24.87 21.02
C LYS A 424 0.06 24.34 21.83
N GLU A 425 0.43 23.09 21.62
CA GLU A 425 1.79 22.60 21.88
C GLU A 425 2.58 22.51 20.57
N LYS A 426 3.87 22.87 20.64
CA LYS A 426 4.75 23.16 19.49
C LYS A 426 4.77 22.02 18.46
N LYS A 427 4.27 22.33 17.26
CA LYS A 427 4.11 21.43 16.11
C LYS A 427 5.43 20.89 15.55
N SER A 428 5.43 19.59 15.23
CA SER A 428 6.29 18.97 14.23
C SER A 428 5.77 19.30 12.83
N ARG A 429 6.64 19.85 11.96
CA ARG A 429 6.33 20.37 10.62
C ARG A 429 5.80 19.34 9.61
N LEU A 430 5.97 18.05 9.87
CA LEU A 430 5.61 16.99 8.92
C LEU A 430 4.10 16.78 8.76
N MET A 431 3.32 17.14 9.78
CA MET A 431 1.87 16.86 9.82
C MET A 431 0.99 17.95 9.19
N ASP A 432 1.50 19.17 9.03
CA ASP A 432 0.74 20.26 8.41
C ASP A 432 0.58 20.03 6.90
N TRP A 433 1.57 19.39 6.26
CA TRP A 433 1.58 19.11 4.83
C TRP A 433 0.45 18.16 4.36
N LEU A 434 0.08 17.15 5.18
CA LEU A 434 -1.05 16.25 4.86
C LEU A 434 -2.42 16.92 5.02
N GLY A 435 -2.54 17.96 5.85
CA GLY A 435 -3.78 18.71 6.03
C GLY A 435 -4.03 19.68 4.88
N ASP A 436 -2.98 20.38 4.44
CA ASP A 436 -3.07 21.41 3.40
C ASP A 436 -3.44 20.84 2.01
N LEU A 437 -3.20 19.54 1.76
CA LEU A 437 -3.55 18.85 0.52
C LEU A 437 -5.04 18.51 0.38
N LEU A 438 -5.82 18.59 1.46
CA LEU A 438 -7.26 18.27 1.47
C LEU A 438 -8.17 19.51 1.58
N GLU A 439 -7.60 20.67 1.93
CA GLU A 439 -8.33 21.95 1.95
C GLU A 439 -8.24 22.70 0.60
N GLY A 440 -7.58 22.12 -0.41
CA GLY A 440 -7.38 22.67 -1.76
C GLY A 440 -8.17 21.97 -2.86
#